data_AF-A0A7S6USX4-F1
#
_entry.id   AF-A0A7S6USX4-F1
#
_cell.length_a   1.000
_cell.length_b   1.000
_cell.length_c   1.000
_cell.angle_alpha   90.00
_cell.angle_beta   90.00
_cell.angle_gamma   90.00
#
_symmetry.space_group_name_H-M   'P 1'
#
loop_
_entity.id
_entity.type
_entity.pdbx_description
1 polymer ?
#
loop_
_entity_poly.entity_id
_entity_poly.type
_entity_poly.pdbx_seq_one_letter_code
_entity_poly.pdbx_strand_id
1 'polypeptide(L)'
;MSLLAPVVIALALPSLAPVNAATPTAGAPDSCAARVRIEATDDGYHAWADNPLPGPIEVRLRYRQRHNTVSSPALPARATIPAGSSVVVAAFRVADPSRPVDFDLILDSVPGNPSAQPRDVTYLLPLTKDTPVMIDQGFAGSFSHDDDENRYAIDFAVPVGTAVLAARDGVVMQVIDRYPDTPRNNPAEHRGAGPADTRLRNANLVRILHDDGSMAVYAHLQRGGAVVAQGQRVRTGQHIGWSGNTGFSTGPHLHFAVQVNRGMRLVSLPFRMEGASPIPSDSGASVGEPGQRE
;
A
#
# COMPACT_ATOMS: atom_id res chain seq x y z
N MET A 1 -41.62 -67.21 5.00
CA MET A 1 -41.88 -65.77 4.76
C MET A 1 -40.56 -65.04 4.91
N SER A 2 -39.90 -64.72 3.80
CA SER A 2 -38.62 -63.99 3.80
C SER A 2 -38.84 -62.54 4.20
N LEU A 3 -38.12 -62.06 5.22
CA LEU A 3 -37.96 -60.63 5.46
C LEU A 3 -36.94 -60.08 4.45
N LEU A 4 -37.40 -59.19 3.57
CA LEU A 4 -36.54 -58.31 2.78
C LEU A 4 -36.18 -57.10 3.66
N ALA A 5 -34.90 -56.96 4.00
CA ALA A 5 -34.36 -55.73 4.57
C ALA A 5 -34.20 -54.68 3.45
N PRO A 6 -34.46 -53.38 3.69
CA PRO A 6 -34.19 -52.34 2.71
C PRO A 6 -32.68 -52.16 2.55
N VAL A 7 -32.20 -52.30 1.32
CA VAL A 7 -30.84 -51.90 0.94
C VAL A 7 -30.80 -50.37 0.89
N VAL A 8 -30.18 -49.76 1.90
CA VAL A 8 -29.80 -48.34 1.86
C VAL A 8 -28.53 -48.26 1.01
N ILE A 9 -28.67 -47.88 -0.26
CA ILE A 9 -27.51 -47.50 -1.09
C ILE A 9 -27.09 -46.11 -0.65
N ALA A 10 -26.13 -46.04 0.28
CA ALA A 10 -25.38 -44.81 0.50
C ALA A 10 -24.52 -44.56 -0.74
N LEU A 11 -24.99 -43.68 -1.63
CA LEU A 11 -24.13 -43.09 -2.66
C LEU A 11 -23.06 -42.28 -1.94
N ALA A 12 -21.86 -42.84 -1.82
CA ALA A 12 -20.69 -42.08 -1.44
C ALA A 12 -20.50 -40.99 -2.50
N LEU A 13 -20.70 -39.73 -2.12
CA LEU A 13 -20.30 -38.60 -2.95
C LEU A 13 -18.81 -38.77 -3.24
N PRO A 14 -18.35 -38.68 -4.50
CA PRO A 14 -16.93 -38.75 -4.78
C PRO A 14 -16.26 -37.62 -4.00
N SER A 15 -15.35 -37.97 -3.10
CA SER A 15 -14.49 -37.01 -2.41
C SER A 15 -13.83 -36.14 -3.48
N LEU A 16 -14.05 -34.82 -3.41
CA LEU A 16 -13.30 -33.89 -4.25
C LEU A 16 -11.81 -34.18 -4.03
N ALA A 17 -11.08 -34.44 -5.11
CA ALA A 17 -9.65 -34.63 -5.03
C ALA A 17 -9.03 -33.32 -4.48
N PRO A 18 -8.03 -33.40 -3.58
CA PRO A 18 -7.34 -32.21 -3.13
C PRO A 18 -6.71 -31.51 -4.33
N VAL A 19 -7.23 -30.34 -4.69
CA VAL A 19 -6.59 -29.47 -5.69
C VAL A 19 -5.42 -28.81 -4.97
N ASN A 20 -4.23 -28.90 -5.56
CA ASN A 20 -3.07 -28.19 -5.03
C ASN A 20 -3.45 -26.72 -4.87
N ALA A 21 -3.41 -26.24 -3.61
CA ALA A 21 -3.64 -24.85 -3.31
C ALA A 21 -2.74 -24.00 -4.20
N ALA A 22 -3.30 -22.91 -4.74
CA ALA A 22 -2.57 -21.95 -5.55
C ALA A 22 -1.22 -21.66 -4.87
N THR A 23 -0.13 -22.04 -5.54
CA THR A 23 1.20 -21.69 -5.05
C THR A 23 1.23 -20.16 -5.04
N PRO A 24 1.40 -19.51 -3.87
CA PRO A 24 1.63 -18.07 -3.86
C PRO A 24 2.78 -17.85 -4.82
N THR A 25 2.63 -16.95 -5.80
CA THR A 25 3.73 -16.60 -6.66
C THR A 25 4.90 -16.23 -5.76
N ALA A 26 5.95 -17.05 -5.77
CA ALA A 26 7.18 -16.78 -5.08
C ALA A 26 7.70 -15.45 -5.63
N GLY A 27 7.68 -14.40 -4.80
CA GLY A 27 8.14 -13.07 -5.19
C GLY A 27 7.21 -11.89 -4.87
N ALA A 28 6.37 -11.95 -3.84
CA ALA A 28 5.75 -10.73 -3.29
C ALA A 28 6.60 -10.16 -2.14
N PRO A 29 7.53 -9.21 -2.37
CA PRO A 29 8.07 -8.42 -1.28
C PRO A 29 7.03 -7.39 -0.82
N ASP A 30 6.50 -7.67 0.36
CA ASP A 30 5.82 -6.89 1.40
C ASP A 30 4.91 -5.70 1.10
N SER A 31 3.94 -5.62 2.03
CA SER A 31 3.27 -4.46 2.62
C SER A 31 1.94 -4.01 2.00
N CYS A 32 1.48 -4.59 0.90
CA CYS A 32 0.04 -4.60 0.56
C CYS A 32 -0.46 -5.94 -0.03
N ALA A 33 0.34 -7.00 0.08
CA ALA A 33 0.02 -8.28 -0.51
C ALA A 33 -1.13 -8.96 0.25
N ALA A 34 -2.35 -8.86 -0.30
CA ALA A 34 -3.43 -9.73 0.09
C ALA A 34 -3.03 -11.20 -0.13
N ARG A 35 -3.55 -12.11 0.68
CA ARG A 35 -3.31 -13.54 0.51
C ARG A 35 -4.54 -14.20 -0.07
N VAL A 36 -4.37 -15.05 -1.07
CA VAL A 36 -5.44 -15.92 -1.57
C VAL A 36 -5.41 -17.25 -0.82
N ARG A 37 -6.57 -17.74 -0.42
CA ARG A 37 -6.73 -19.04 0.24
C ARG A 37 -7.92 -19.76 -0.37
N ILE A 38 -7.69 -21.02 -0.74
CA ILE A 38 -8.71 -21.86 -1.36
C ILE A 38 -9.21 -22.85 -0.32
N GLU A 39 -10.51 -22.88 -0.10
CA GLU A 39 -11.16 -23.82 0.80
C GLU A 39 -12.10 -24.72 -0.01
N ALA A 40 -12.02 -26.03 0.22
CA ALA A 40 -13.01 -26.96 -0.30
C ALA A 40 -14.34 -26.81 0.44
N THR A 41 -15.42 -27.04 -0.28
CA THR A 41 -16.81 -27.04 0.20
C THR A 41 -17.51 -28.28 -0.35
N ASP A 42 -18.71 -28.58 0.12
CA ASP A 42 -19.48 -29.75 -0.34
C ASP A 42 -19.70 -29.74 -1.87
N ASP A 43 -19.85 -28.55 -2.46
CA ASP A 43 -20.21 -28.37 -3.88
C ASP A 43 -19.08 -27.75 -4.74
N GLY A 44 -17.84 -27.67 -4.24
CA GLY A 44 -16.72 -27.07 -4.96
C GLY A 44 -15.73 -26.35 -4.06
N TYR A 45 -15.39 -25.09 -4.37
CA TYR A 45 -14.36 -24.33 -3.65
C TYR A 45 -14.76 -22.87 -3.40
N HIS A 46 -14.25 -22.27 -2.33
CA HIS A 46 -14.25 -20.82 -2.12
C HIS A 46 -12.83 -20.27 -2.23
N ALA A 47 -12.65 -19.20 -3.01
CA ALA A 47 -11.45 -18.38 -2.94
C ALA A 47 -11.67 -17.21 -2.00
N TRP A 48 -11.02 -17.30 -0.84
CA TRP A 48 -10.89 -16.21 0.11
C TRP A 48 -9.72 -15.31 -0.27
N ALA A 49 -9.88 -14.01 0.00
CA ALA A 49 -8.79 -13.06 0.06
C ALA A 49 -8.68 -12.52 1.49
N ASP A 50 -7.49 -12.62 2.07
CA ASP A 50 -7.18 -12.18 3.42
C ASP A 50 -6.41 -10.84 3.35
N ASN A 51 -6.90 -9.81 4.06
CA ASN A 51 -6.29 -8.49 4.16
C ASN A 51 -5.58 -8.32 5.52
N PRO A 52 -4.23 -8.32 5.57
CA PRO A 52 -3.50 -8.11 6.82
C PRO A 52 -3.37 -6.64 7.22
N LEU A 53 -3.73 -5.69 6.35
CA LEU A 53 -3.49 -4.28 6.62
C LEU A 53 -4.53 -3.68 7.59
N PRO A 54 -4.14 -2.71 8.42
CA PRO A 54 -5.04 -1.93 9.27
C PRO A 54 -5.73 -0.80 8.47
N GLY A 55 -6.15 -1.13 7.25
CA GLY A 55 -6.90 -0.28 6.33
C GLY A 55 -7.55 -1.14 5.24
N PRO A 56 -8.60 -0.64 4.56
CA PRO A 56 -9.26 -1.40 3.49
C PRO A 56 -8.33 -1.57 2.30
N ILE A 57 -8.49 -2.67 1.57
CA ILE A 57 -7.83 -2.90 0.27
C ILE A 57 -8.87 -3.28 -0.78
N GLU A 58 -8.58 -3.00 -2.05
CA GLU A 58 -9.30 -3.60 -3.18
C GLU A 58 -8.45 -4.73 -3.75
N VAL A 59 -9.10 -5.85 -4.04
CA VAL A 59 -8.46 -7.00 -4.70
C VAL A 59 -9.12 -7.29 -6.03
N ARG A 60 -8.34 -7.92 -6.93
CA ARG A 60 -8.84 -8.50 -8.18
C ARG A 60 -8.33 -9.93 -8.31
N LEU A 61 -9.25 -10.88 -8.29
CA LEU A 61 -8.97 -12.30 -8.51
C LEU A 61 -9.17 -12.64 -9.98
N ARG A 62 -8.22 -13.35 -10.59
CA ARG A 62 -8.27 -13.78 -12.00
C ARG A 62 -7.61 -15.14 -12.19
N TYR A 63 -8.01 -15.86 -13.23
CA TYR A 63 -7.32 -17.09 -13.61
C TYR A 63 -5.94 -16.78 -14.22
N ARG A 64 -4.93 -17.51 -13.79
CA ARG A 64 -3.72 -17.75 -14.59
C ARG A 64 -4.00 -18.84 -15.62
N GLN A 65 -4.64 -19.92 -15.17
CA GLN A 65 -5.14 -21.02 -16.00
C GLN A 65 -6.41 -21.59 -15.37
N ARG A 66 -7.23 -22.24 -16.19
CA ARG A 66 -8.43 -22.96 -15.73
C ARG A 66 -8.72 -24.15 -16.62
N HIS A 67 -9.15 -25.23 -15.99
CA HIS A 67 -9.67 -26.43 -16.63
C HIS A 67 -10.88 -26.92 -15.81
N ASN A 68 -11.99 -27.17 -16.50
CA ASN A 68 -13.19 -27.77 -15.91
C ASN A 68 -13.73 -27.07 -14.64
N THR A 69 -13.58 -25.74 -14.55
CA THR A 69 -14.12 -24.92 -13.45
C THR A 69 -15.00 -23.80 -13.95
N VAL A 70 -16.07 -23.52 -13.20
CA VAL A 70 -16.91 -22.33 -13.35
C VAL A 70 -16.85 -21.54 -12.05
N SER A 71 -16.66 -20.23 -12.15
CA SER A 71 -16.66 -19.32 -10.99
C SER A 71 -17.92 -18.47 -10.92
N SER A 72 -18.33 -18.15 -9.69
CA SER A 72 -19.40 -17.19 -9.39
C SER A 72 -18.91 -16.22 -8.29
N PRO A 73 -18.83 -14.90 -8.57
CA PRO A 73 -18.98 -14.30 -9.90
C PRO A 73 -17.93 -14.81 -10.89
N ALA A 74 -18.19 -14.61 -12.18
CA ALA A 74 -17.21 -14.94 -13.23
C ALA A 74 -15.93 -14.11 -13.04
N LEU A 75 -14.76 -14.73 -13.21
CA LEU A 75 -13.47 -14.04 -13.12
C LEU A 75 -13.12 -13.30 -14.43
N PRO A 76 -12.46 -12.11 -14.37
CA PRO A 76 -11.93 -11.48 -13.16
C PRO A 76 -13.00 -10.86 -12.26
N ALA A 77 -12.88 -11.09 -10.95
CA ALA A 77 -13.77 -10.54 -9.94
C ALA A 77 -13.02 -9.59 -9.00
N ARG A 78 -13.69 -8.56 -8.50
CA ARG A 78 -13.13 -7.60 -7.55
C ARG A 78 -13.90 -7.62 -6.25
N ALA A 79 -13.20 -7.34 -5.16
CA ALA A 79 -13.80 -7.14 -3.85
C ALA A 79 -13.05 -6.06 -3.08
N THR A 80 -13.76 -5.31 -2.24
CA THR A 80 -13.14 -4.46 -1.21
C THR A 80 -13.13 -5.24 0.09
N ILE A 81 -11.96 -5.36 0.72
CA ILE A 81 -11.75 -6.13 1.94
C ILE A 81 -11.48 -5.14 3.08
N PRO A 82 -12.30 -5.12 4.15
CA PRO A 82 -12.04 -4.30 5.32
C PRO A 82 -10.68 -4.62 5.98
N ALA A 83 -10.21 -3.71 6.82
CA ALA A 83 -8.98 -3.86 7.59
C ALA A 83 -8.96 -5.17 8.39
N GLY A 84 -7.86 -5.92 8.34
CA GLY A 84 -7.65 -7.13 9.15
C GLY A 84 -8.67 -8.25 8.94
N SER A 85 -9.34 -8.30 7.78
CA SER A 85 -10.46 -9.21 7.52
C SER A 85 -10.27 -10.05 6.27
N SER A 86 -11.19 -11.00 6.07
CA SER A 86 -11.20 -11.91 4.92
C SER A 86 -12.57 -11.90 4.24
N VAL A 87 -12.59 -12.00 2.91
CA VAL A 87 -13.83 -12.12 2.13
C VAL A 87 -13.71 -13.22 1.08
N VAL A 88 -14.82 -13.91 0.80
CA VAL A 88 -14.91 -14.79 -0.38
C VAL A 88 -15.05 -13.89 -1.61
N VAL A 89 -14.07 -13.96 -2.51
CA VAL A 89 -14.08 -13.19 -3.76
C VAL A 89 -14.85 -13.93 -4.86
N ALA A 90 -14.74 -15.26 -4.89
CA ALA A 90 -15.48 -16.13 -5.80
C ALA A 90 -15.65 -17.54 -5.24
N ALA A 91 -16.79 -18.16 -5.57
CA ALA A 91 -17.02 -19.60 -5.43
C ALA A 91 -16.77 -20.30 -6.77
N PHE A 92 -16.25 -21.53 -6.73
CA PHE A 92 -15.92 -22.34 -7.89
C PHE A 92 -16.67 -23.66 -7.82
N ARG A 93 -17.21 -24.10 -8.95
CA ARG A 93 -17.80 -25.43 -9.11
C ARG A 93 -17.10 -26.18 -10.23
N VAL A 94 -17.10 -27.50 -10.13
CA VAL A 94 -16.65 -28.39 -11.20
C VAL A 94 -17.70 -28.37 -12.31
N ALA A 95 -17.29 -28.10 -13.56
CA ALA A 95 -18.23 -27.98 -14.68
C ALA A 95 -18.76 -29.35 -15.13
N ASP A 96 -17.88 -30.34 -15.19
CA ASP A 96 -18.16 -31.74 -15.50
C ASP A 96 -17.52 -32.63 -14.41
N PRO A 97 -18.31 -33.21 -13.48
CA PRO A 97 -17.79 -34.04 -12.40
C PRO A 97 -17.02 -35.29 -12.85
N SER A 98 -17.16 -35.70 -14.12
CA SER A 98 -16.45 -36.87 -14.68
C SER A 98 -15.03 -36.54 -15.17
N ARG A 99 -14.66 -35.26 -15.22
CA ARG A 99 -13.36 -34.80 -15.71
C ARG A 99 -12.50 -34.23 -14.57
N PRO A 100 -11.16 -34.31 -14.67
CA PRO A 100 -10.27 -33.65 -13.72
C PRO A 100 -10.55 -32.15 -13.63
N VAL A 101 -10.27 -31.57 -12.46
CA VAL A 101 -10.39 -30.13 -12.20
C VAL A 101 -9.01 -29.56 -11.93
N ASP A 102 -8.67 -28.44 -12.58
CA ASP A 102 -7.40 -27.74 -12.35
C ASP A 102 -7.62 -26.24 -12.54
N PHE A 103 -7.04 -25.43 -11.67
CA PHE A 103 -7.06 -23.98 -11.82
C PHE A 103 -5.96 -23.34 -11.00
N ASP A 104 -5.47 -22.22 -11.51
CA ASP A 104 -4.48 -21.40 -10.84
C ASP A 104 -4.94 -19.95 -10.87
N LEU A 105 -4.73 -19.24 -9.77
CA LEU A 105 -5.30 -17.93 -9.53
C LEU A 105 -4.20 -16.90 -9.29
N ILE A 106 -4.47 -15.69 -9.75
CA ILE A 106 -3.68 -14.51 -9.42
C ILE A 106 -4.58 -13.56 -8.65
N LEU A 107 -4.07 -13.09 -7.52
CA LEU A 107 -4.69 -12.05 -6.71
C LEU A 107 -3.85 -10.78 -6.84
N ASP A 108 -4.39 -9.77 -7.51
CA ASP A 108 -3.83 -8.42 -7.48
C ASP A 108 -4.48 -7.66 -6.30
N SER A 109 -3.75 -6.74 -5.65
CA SER A 109 -4.28 -5.93 -4.53
C SER A 109 -3.75 -4.49 -4.55
N VAL A 110 -4.60 -3.54 -4.17
CA VAL A 110 -4.31 -2.11 -4.08
C VAL A 110 -4.81 -1.56 -2.73
N PRO A 111 -4.02 -0.78 -1.97
CA PRO A 111 -4.46 -0.24 -0.70
C PRO A 111 -5.52 0.84 -0.89
N GLY A 112 -6.43 0.96 0.07
CA GLY A 112 -7.47 1.99 0.11
C GLY A 112 -8.82 1.51 -0.42
N ASN A 113 -9.87 2.17 0.05
CA ASN A 113 -11.23 1.94 -0.44
C ASN A 113 -11.41 2.64 -1.80
N PRO A 114 -11.79 1.94 -2.89
CA PRO A 114 -11.96 2.55 -4.21
C PRO A 114 -13.09 3.59 -4.26
N SER A 115 -14.03 3.53 -3.32
CA SER A 115 -15.15 4.49 -3.18
C SER A 115 -14.85 5.64 -2.22
N ALA A 116 -13.61 5.76 -1.73
CA ALA A 116 -13.21 6.87 -0.84
C ALA A 116 -13.44 8.24 -1.49
N GLN A 117 -13.94 9.19 -0.68
CA GLN A 117 -14.18 10.58 -1.06
C GLN A 117 -13.27 11.50 -0.23
N PRO A 118 -12.01 11.68 -0.65
CA PRO A 118 -11.07 12.60 -0.01
C PRO A 118 -11.65 14.01 0.15
N ARG A 119 -11.38 14.64 1.29
CA ARG A 119 -11.74 16.03 1.53
C ARG A 119 -10.60 16.95 1.08
N ASP A 120 -10.95 18.12 0.55
CA ASP A 120 -9.97 19.21 0.36
C ASP A 120 -9.62 19.79 1.73
N VAL A 121 -8.43 19.44 2.22
CA VAL A 121 -7.88 19.92 3.49
C VAL A 121 -6.45 20.40 3.30
N THR A 122 -6.01 21.25 4.21
CA THR A 122 -4.61 21.65 4.31
C THR A 122 -3.83 20.62 5.13
N TYR A 123 -2.70 20.15 4.59
CA TYR A 123 -1.75 19.28 5.25
C TYR A 123 -0.67 20.11 5.96
N LEU A 124 -0.15 19.61 7.08
CA LEU A 124 1.05 20.17 7.69
C LEU A 124 2.27 19.81 6.84
N LEU A 125 3.23 20.72 6.70
CA LEU A 125 4.56 20.39 6.19
C LEU A 125 5.13 19.18 6.97
N PRO A 126 5.51 18.07 6.30
CA PRO A 126 5.90 16.82 6.98
C PRO A 126 7.33 16.84 7.54
N LEU A 127 7.85 18.02 7.86
CA LEU A 127 9.21 18.28 8.34
C LEU A 127 9.14 19.21 9.54
N THR A 128 10.20 19.21 10.36
CA THR A 128 10.29 20.14 11.50
C THR A 128 10.39 21.59 11.02
N LYS A 129 9.86 22.53 11.83
CA LYS A 129 9.76 23.96 11.47
C LYS A 129 11.11 24.61 11.15
N ASP A 130 12.18 24.13 11.78
CA ASP A 130 13.52 24.69 11.63
C ASP A 130 14.31 24.05 10.47
N THR A 131 13.70 23.10 9.74
CA THR A 131 14.31 22.47 8.57
C THR A 131 14.21 23.42 7.38
N PRO A 132 15.33 23.88 6.78
CA PRO A 132 15.28 24.59 5.51
C PRO A 132 14.66 23.67 4.45
N VAL A 133 13.54 24.10 3.86
CA VAL A 133 12.83 23.30 2.86
C VAL A 133 13.18 23.80 1.47
N MET A 134 13.82 22.94 0.69
CA MET A 134 13.96 23.10 -0.75
C MET A 134 13.10 22.05 -1.44
N ILE A 135 12.28 22.45 -2.41
CA ILE A 135 11.55 21.52 -3.26
C ILE A 135 12.46 21.17 -4.43
N ASP A 136 12.89 19.91 -4.50
CA ASP A 136 13.71 19.39 -5.60
C ASP A 136 12.85 19.10 -6.84
N GLN A 137 11.68 18.50 -6.60
CA GLN A 137 10.68 18.23 -7.63
C GLN A 137 9.27 18.42 -7.09
N GLY A 138 8.43 19.12 -7.87
CA GLY A 138 7.02 19.39 -7.53
C GLY A 138 6.03 18.61 -8.38
N PHE A 139 4.77 19.05 -8.33
CA PHE A 139 3.68 18.47 -9.12
C PHE A 139 4.00 18.45 -10.62
N ALA A 140 3.63 17.36 -11.29
CA ALA A 140 3.80 17.12 -12.72
C ALA A 140 5.26 17.23 -13.21
N GLY A 141 6.24 17.01 -12.34
CA GLY A 141 7.66 16.95 -12.70
C GLY A 141 7.98 15.77 -13.63
N SER A 142 8.78 16.01 -14.66
CA SER A 142 9.04 15.07 -15.75
C SER A 142 9.98 13.91 -15.42
N PHE A 143 10.66 13.95 -14.28
CA PHE A 143 11.62 12.90 -13.89
C PHE A 143 10.90 11.66 -13.30
N SER A 144 9.99 11.89 -12.35
CA SER A 144 9.34 10.82 -11.59
C SER A 144 7.85 11.09 -11.27
N HIS A 145 7.36 12.33 -11.44
CA HIS A 145 6.00 12.76 -11.08
C HIS A 145 5.11 12.87 -12.33
N ASP A 146 5.26 11.94 -13.25
CA ASP A 146 4.64 11.94 -14.58
C ASP A 146 3.51 10.89 -14.74
N ASP A 147 3.35 10.01 -13.76
CA ASP A 147 2.32 8.97 -13.69
C ASP A 147 1.17 9.32 -12.72
N ASP A 148 0.08 8.56 -12.78
CA ASP A 148 -1.10 8.82 -11.93
C ASP A 148 -0.77 8.77 -10.43
N GLU A 149 0.12 7.88 -10.02
CA GLU A 149 0.44 7.60 -8.61
C GLU A 149 1.27 8.73 -7.98
N ASN A 150 2.05 9.45 -8.79
CA ASN A 150 3.05 10.43 -8.34
C ASN A 150 2.86 11.84 -8.93
N ARG A 151 1.89 12.06 -9.84
CA ARG A 151 1.63 13.35 -10.49
C ARG A 151 1.57 14.54 -9.54
N TYR A 152 1.00 14.37 -8.36
CA TYR A 152 0.91 15.42 -7.35
C TYR A 152 1.82 15.16 -6.15
N ALA A 153 2.96 14.52 -6.33
CA ALA A 153 3.95 14.35 -5.29
C ALA A 153 4.90 15.57 -5.17
N ILE A 154 5.55 15.71 -4.03
CA ILE A 154 6.59 16.69 -3.76
C ILE A 154 7.79 15.98 -3.15
N ASP A 155 8.98 16.25 -3.71
CA ASP A 155 10.26 15.81 -3.18
C ASP A 155 10.92 16.98 -2.44
N PHE A 156 11.07 16.83 -1.12
CA PHE A 156 11.76 17.80 -0.27
C PHE A 156 13.22 17.39 -0.13
N ALA A 157 14.14 18.20 -0.66
CA ALA A 157 15.57 17.99 -0.50
C ALA A 157 15.98 18.23 0.96
N VAL A 158 16.24 17.15 1.69
CA VAL A 158 16.64 17.18 3.11
C VAL A 158 17.73 16.13 3.36
N PRO A 159 18.68 16.38 4.29
CA PRO A 159 19.67 15.39 4.67
C PRO A 159 19.01 14.09 5.18
N VAL A 160 19.70 12.96 5.00
CA VAL A 160 19.36 11.70 5.70
C VAL A 160 19.32 11.96 7.20
N GLY A 161 18.34 11.37 7.90
CA GLY A 161 18.17 11.55 9.33
C GLY A 161 17.39 12.83 9.71
N THR A 162 16.74 13.50 8.77
CA THR A 162 15.82 14.60 9.09
C THR A 162 14.50 14.04 9.62
N ALA A 163 13.99 14.61 10.70
CA ALA A 163 12.73 14.16 11.31
C ALA A 163 11.55 14.36 10.36
N VAL A 164 10.78 13.29 10.14
CA VAL A 164 9.58 13.26 9.31
C VAL A 164 8.35 13.22 10.21
N LEU A 165 7.41 14.13 9.96
CA LEU A 165 6.19 14.30 10.74
C LEU A 165 4.98 13.83 9.95
N ALA A 166 3.97 13.29 10.64
CA ALA A 166 2.67 13.04 10.05
C ALA A 166 2.01 14.36 9.62
N ALA A 167 1.88 14.58 8.32
CA ALA A 167 1.27 15.76 7.72
C ALA A 167 -0.22 15.92 8.09
N ARG A 168 -0.88 14.82 8.44
CA ARG A 168 -2.28 14.78 8.88
C ARG A 168 -2.52 13.53 9.73
N ASP A 169 -3.40 13.63 10.71
CA ASP A 169 -3.78 12.53 11.59
C ASP A 169 -4.40 11.35 10.82
N GLY A 170 -4.26 10.14 11.35
CA GLY A 170 -4.74 8.94 10.70
C GLY A 170 -4.20 7.66 11.31
N VAL A 171 -4.38 6.55 10.61
CA VAL A 171 -3.87 5.23 10.99
C VAL A 171 -2.70 4.87 10.09
N VAL A 172 -1.58 4.44 10.69
CA VAL A 172 -0.43 3.90 9.95
C VAL A 172 -0.85 2.59 9.29
N MET A 173 -1.11 2.65 7.99
CA MET A 173 -1.61 1.53 7.19
C MET A 173 -0.47 0.63 6.73
N GLN A 174 0.68 1.21 6.39
CA GLN A 174 1.82 0.49 5.80
C GLN A 174 3.12 1.01 6.40
N VAL A 175 4.03 0.10 6.73
CA VAL A 175 5.41 0.40 7.08
C VAL A 175 6.30 -0.55 6.29
N ILE A 176 7.23 0.00 5.51
CA ILE A 176 8.33 -0.72 4.89
C ILE A 176 9.60 -0.12 5.46
N ASP A 177 10.42 -0.92 6.15
CA ASP A 177 11.58 -0.39 6.86
C ASP A 177 12.76 -1.38 6.90
N ARG A 178 13.03 -2.01 5.75
CA ARG A 178 14.03 -3.08 5.63
C ARG A 178 15.08 -2.85 4.57
N TYR A 179 14.80 -1.97 3.62
CA TYR A 179 15.69 -1.75 2.48
C TYR A 179 16.87 -0.90 2.91
N PRO A 180 18.10 -1.23 2.48
CA PRO A 180 19.27 -0.44 2.80
C PRO A 180 19.24 0.91 2.08
N ASP A 181 19.93 1.91 2.65
CA ASP A 181 20.20 3.21 2.01
C ASP A 181 21.18 3.03 0.85
N THR A 182 20.67 2.51 -0.27
CA THR A 182 21.41 2.34 -1.51
C THR A 182 20.85 3.28 -2.57
N PRO A 183 21.46 4.47 -2.75
CA PRO A 183 21.15 5.30 -3.91
C PRO A 183 21.41 4.52 -5.21
N ARG A 184 20.66 4.90 -6.23
CA ARG A 184 20.57 4.27 -7.55
C ARG A 184 21.94 3.97 -8.19
N ASN A 185 22.49 2.76 -7.98
CA ASN A 185 23.72 2.29 -8.66
C ASN A 185 23.68 0.83 -9.18
N ASN A 186 22.69 -0.01 -8.85
CA ASN A 186 22.70 -1.40 -9.32
C ASN A 186 21.37 -1.90 -9.93
N PRO A 187 21.24 -1.89 -11.28
CA PRO A 187 20.13 -2.50 -12.01
C PRO A 187 19.90 -4.00 -11.71
N ALA A 188 20.88 -4.71 -11.15
CA ALA A 188 20.77 -6.16 -10.90
C ALA A 188 19.84 -6.54 -9.74
N GLU A 189 19.55 -5.62 -8.81
CA GLU A 189 18.60 -5.86 -7.70
C GLU A 189 17.12 -5.68 -8.11
N HIS A 190 16.85 -5.40 -9.39
CA HIS A 190 15.55 -4.97 -9.91
C HIS A 190 14.59 -6.12 -10.32
N ARG A 191 14.73 -7.34 -9.76
CA ARG A 191 13.80 -8.45 -10.06
C ARG A 191 12.72 -8.57 -8.98
N GLY A 192 11.48 -8.16 -9.30
CA GLY A 192 10.29 -8.37 -8.47
C GLY A 192 9.10 -7.49 -8.86
N ALA A 193 8.47 -7.74 -10.01
CA ALA A 193 7.38 -6.92 -10.52
C ALA A 193 5.99 -7.33 -9.96
N GLY A 194 5.49 -6.57 -8.98
CA GLY A 194 4.06 -6.39 -8.72
C GLY A 194 3.61 -4.97 -9.16
N PRO A 195 2.35 -4.79 -9.61
CA PRO A 195 1.86 -3.52 -10.18
C PRO A 195 1.18 -2.61 -9.14
N ALA A 196 1.92 -2.04 -8.20
CA ALA A 196 1.36 -0.97 -7.35
C ALA A 196 2.34 0.15 -6.97
N ASP A 197 3.63 0.03 -7.29
CA ASP A 197 4.55 1.18 -7.26
C ASP A 197 5.88 0.81 -7.93
N THR A 198 6.11 1.23 -9.18
CA THR A 198 7.40 0.98 -9.84
C THR A 198 8.49 1.94 -9.36
N ARG A 199 8.10 3.10 -8.79
CA ARG A 199 8.98 4.21 -8.41
C ARG A 199 9.38 4.14 -6.94
N LEU A 200 8.56 3.56 -6.06
CA LEU A 200 8.92 3.23 -4.68
C LEU A 200 9.47 1.80 -4.52
N ARG A 201 9.90 1.16 -5.61
CA ARG A 201 10.59 -0.14 -5.54
C ARG A 201 11.80 -0.04 -4.62
N ASN A 202 11.85 -0.96 -3.65
CA ASN A 202 12.91 -1.02 -2.65
C ASN A 202 13.07 0.26 -1.80
N ALA A 203 12.05 1.13 -1.75
CA ALA A 203 12.03 2.26 -0.83
C ALA A 203 11.44 1.84 0.52
N ASN A 204 11.99 2.37 1.60
CA ASN A 204 11.30 2.36 2.89
C ASN A 204 10.27 3.49 2.90
N LEU A 205 9.10 3.21 3.49
CA LEU A 205 8.00 4.14 3.52
C LEU A 205 7.09 3.94 4.72
N VAL A 206 6.38 5.00 5.05
CA VAL A 206 5.19 4.98 5.91
C VAL A 206 4.00 5.44 5.07
N ARG A 207 2.88 4.71 5.14
CA ARG A 207 1.59 5.13 4.57
C ARG A 207 0.59 5.35 5.69
N ILE A 208 -0.03 6.53 5.74
CA ILE A 208 -1.05 6.88 6.73
C ILE A 208 -2.40 6.99 6.01
N LEU A 209 -3.39 6.20 6.45
CA LEU A 209 -4.78 6.29 6.02
C LEU A 209 -5.52 7.33 6.86
N HIS A 210 -6.16 8.28 6.19
CA HIS A 210 -6.98 9.32 6.82
C HIS A 210 -8.46 8.89 6.88
N ASP A 211 -9.24 9.55 7.74
CA ASP A 211 -10.66 9.22 7.95
C ASP A 211 -11.55 9.43 6.70
N ASP A 212 -11.09 10.20 5.71
CA ASP A 212 -11.78 10.37 4.41
C ASP A 212 -11.36 9.34 3.33
N GLY A 213 -10.50 8.39 3.71
CA GLY A 213 -10.00 7.33 2.83
C GLY A 213 -8.85 7.74 1.90
N SER A 214 -8.39 9.00 1.94
CA SER A 214 -7.11 9.39 1.34
C SER A 214 -5.95 8.82 2.15
N MET A 215 -4.80 8.66 1.50
CA MET A 215 -3.60 8.10 2.13
C MET A 215 -2.38 8.97 1.84
N ALA A 216 -1.71 9.47 2.88
CA ALA A 216 -0.42 10.11 2.74
C ALA A 216 0.70 9.07 2.70
N VAL A 217 1.67 9.25 1.80
CA VAL A 217 2.87 8.40 1.65
C VAL A 217 4.10 9.25 1.95
N TYR A 218 4.97 8.71 2.78
CA TYR A 218 6.26 9.28 3.16
C TYR A 218 7.31 8.25 2.77
N ALA A 219 8.08 8.49 1.72
CA ALA A 219 8.97 7.49 1.14
C ALA A 219 10.43 7.94 1.13
N HIS A 220 11.29 7.00 0.69
CA HIS A 220 12.75 7.11 0.74
C HIS A 220 13.29 7.24 2.16
N LEU A 221 12.58 6.72 3.17
CA LEU A 221 13.02 6.75 4.56
C LEU A 221 14.30 5.93 4.75
N GLN A 222 15.10 6.26 5.76
CA GLN A 222 16.31 5.48 6.05
C GLN A 222 15.95 4.09 6.59
N ARG A 223 16.86 3.11 6.50
CA ARG A 223 16.62 1.78 7.08
C ARG A 223 16.53 1.81 8.60
N GLY A 224 15.53 1.15 9.17
CA GLY A 224 15.24 1.22 10.60
C GLY A 224 14.77 2.62 11.04
N GLY A 225 14.32 3.43 10.07
CA GLY A 225 14.00 4.84 10.27
C GLY A 225 12.56 5.07 10.72
N ALA A 226 11.66 4.10 10.56
CA ALA A 226 10.28 4.23 11.00
C ALA A 226 10.21 4.11 12.53
N VAL A 227 9.59 5.10 13.20
CA VAL A 227 9.38 5.07 14.66
C VAL A 227 7.92 4.78 15.03
N VAL A 228 7.13 4.32 14.06
CA VAL A 228 5.72 3.95 14.21
C VAL A 228 5.46 2.53 13.67
N ALA A 229 4.41 1.90 14.18
CA ALA A 229 4.01 0.56 13.79
C ALA A 229 2.71 0.56 12.97
N GLN A 230 2.52 -0.46 12.11
CA GLN A 230 1.24 -0.67 11.43
C GLN A 230 0.10 -0.79 12.46
N GLY A 231 -0.99 -0.08 12.21
CA GLY A 231 -2.18 -0.03 13.05
C GLY A 231 -2.15 1.08 14.08
N GLN A 232 -0.99 1.72 14.29
CA GLN A 232 -0.88 2.87 15.19
C GLN A 232 -1.67 4.06 14.66
N ARG A 233 -2.50 4.66 15.51
CA ARG A 233 -3.08 5.98 15.23
C ARG A 233 -2.07 7.07 15.55
N VAL A 234 -1.88 7.98 14.61
CA VAL A 234 -0.96 9.12 14.73
C VAL A 234 -1.72 10.43 14.65
N ARG A 235 -1.19 11.46 15.30
CA ARG A 235 -1.73 12.84 15.25
C ARG A 235 -0.93 13.67 14.25
N THR A 236 -1.55 14.69 13.67
CA THR A 236 -0.85 15.71 12.87
C THR A 236 0.36 16.26 13.64
N GLY A 237 1.52 16.34 12.99
CA GLY A 237 2.79 16.78 13.57
C GLY A 237 3.52 15.73 14.41
N GLN A 238 2.95 14.53 14.60
CA GLN A 238 3.64 13.46 15.31
C GLN A 238 4.85 12.97 14.50
N HIS A 239 6.00 12.78 15.16
CA HIS A 239 7.18 12.18 14.55
C HIS A 239 6.90 10.71 14.17
N ILE A 240 7.14 10.38 12.90
CA ILE A 240 6.86 9.05 12.33
C ILE A 240 8.10 8.33 11.79
N GLY A 241 9.18 9.06 11.57
CA GLY A 241 10.46 8.45 11.21
C GLY A 241 11.46 9.46 10.68
N TRP A 242 12.46 8.95 9.99
CA TRP A 242 13.60 9.74 9.52
C TRP A 242 13.74 9.64 8.00
N SER A 243 13.99 10.78 7.33
CA SER A 243 14.30 10.82 5.90
C SER A 243 15.55 9.99 5.60
N GLY A 244 15.67 9.50 4.38
CA GLY A 244 16.78 8.65 3.98
C GLY A 244 17.11 8.81 2.51
N ASN A 245 17.58 7.73 1.91
CA ASN A 245 17.97 7.68 0.51
C ASN A 245 17.73 6.29 -0.10
N THR A 246 16.66 5.62 0.35
CA THR A 246 16.32 4.25 -0.09
C THR A 246 15.56 4.23 -1.40
N GLY A 247 15.65 3.12 -2.15
CA GLY A 247 14.88 2.93 -3.37
C GLY A 247 15.31 3.83 -4.54
N PHE A 248 14.36 4.22 -5.37
CA PHE A 248 14.61 5.03 -6.56
C PHE A 248 14.88 6.50 -6.19
N SER A 249 16.12 6.80 -5.83
CA SER A 249 16.53 8.14 -5.41
C SER A 249 17.84 8.56 -6.07
N THR A 250 17.92 9.83 -6.48
CA THR A 250 19.13 10.49 -7.01
C THR A 250 19.97 11.18 -5.93
N GLY A 251 19.39 11.37 -4.74
CA GLY A 251 20.04 12.00 -3.58
C GLY A 251 19.08 12.07 -2.38
N PRO A 252 19.58 12.34 -1.16
CA PRO A 252 18.73 12.39 0.03
C PRO A 252 17.55 13.37 -0.10
N HIS A 253 16.34 12.85 0.09
CA HIS A 253 15.11 13.64 0.07
C HIS A 253 13.98 12.90 0.79
N LEU A 254 12.90 13.62 1.10
CA LEU A 254 11.61 13.05 1.49
C LEU A 254 10.65 13.17 0.31
N HIS A 255 10.20 12.04 -0.23
CA HIS A 255 9.08 12.01 -1.16
C HIS A 255 7.76 11.97 -0.40
N PHE A 256 6.87 12.92 -0.70
CA PHE A 256 5.54 13.01 -0.12
C PHE A 256 4.46 13.03 -1.21
N ALA A 257 3.48 12.15 -1.07
CA ALA A 257 2.30 12.12 -1.94
C ALA A 257 1.02 11.87 -1.13
N VAL A 258 -0.10 12.43 -1.59
CA VAL A 258 -1.44 12.03 -1.13
C VAL A 258 -2.08 11.22 -2.24
N GLN A 259 -2.50 10.00 -1.94
CA GLN A 259 -3.04 9.04 -2.89
C GLN A 259 -4.40 8.52 -2.47
N VAL A 260 -5.16 8.04 -3.45
CA VAL A 260 -6.41 7.31 -3.22
C VAL A 260 -6.55 6.18 -4.22
N ASN A 261 -7.22 5.11 -3.83
CA ASN A 261 -7.58 4.04 -4.77
C ASN A 261 -8.75 4.49 -5.67
N ARG A 262 -8.61 4.24 -6.98
CA ARG A 262 -9.63 4.43 -8.01
C ARG A 262 -9.71 3.18 -8.88
N GLY A 263 -10.30 2.12 -8.31
CA GLY A 263 -10.66 0.91 -9.05
C GLY A 263 -9.43 0.13 -9.53
N MET A 264 -8.65 -0.41 -8.59
CA MET A 264 -7.38 -1.13 -8.78
C MET A 264 -6.25 -0.24 -9.31
N ARG A 265 -6.28 1.06 -9.00
CA ARG A 265 -5.24 2.03 -9.38
C ARG A 265 -5.04 3.02 -8.25
N LEU A 266 -3.80 3.30 -7.88
CA LEU A 266 -3.50 4.45 -7.04
C LEU A 266 -3.48 5.70 -7.91
N VAL A 267 -4.07 6.77 -7.40
CA VAL A 267 -4.10 8.07 -8.05
C VAL A 267 -3.71 9.11 -7.02
N SER A 268 -2.68 9.90 -7.31
CA SER A 268 -2.29 11.05 -6.50
C SER A 268 -3.32 12.16 -6.60
N LEU A 269 -3.46 12.92 -5.52
CA LEU A 269 -4.38 14.03 -5.39
C LEU A 269 -3.59 15.32 -5.24
N PRO A 270 -4.02 16.43 -5.86
CA PRO A 270 -3.49 17.73 -5.50
C PRO A 270 -3.84 18.01 -4.03
N PHE A 271 -2.93 18.66 -3.32
CA PHE A 271 -3.11 19.03 -1.92
C PHE A 271 -2.53 20.42 -1.67
N ARG A 272 -2.96 21.02 -0.56
CA ARG A 272 -2.36 22.26 -0.01
C ARG A 272 -1.57 21.91 1.22
N MET A 273 -0.45 22.60 1.43
CA MET A 273 0.36 22.49 2.63
C MET A 273 0.52 23.83 3.31
N GLU A 274 0.56 23.81 4.63
CA GLU A 274 0.96 24.95 5.45
C GLU A 274 2.30 24.64 6.13
N GLY A 275 3.28 25.49 5.90
CA GLY A 275 4.58 25.46 6.57
C GLY A 275 4.56 26.17 7.92
N ALA A 276 5.66 26.08 8.67
CA ALA A 276 5.92 27.09 9.69
C ALA A 276 5.87 28.48 9.03
N SER A 277 5.12 29.42 9.60
CA SER A 277 5.14 30.81 9.13
C SER A 277 6.60 31.26 8.93
N PRO A 278 6.91 32.03 7.85
CA PRO A 278 8.14 32.80 7.86
C PRO A 278 8.09 33.64 9.15
N ILE A 279 9.06 33.49 10.05
CA ILE A 279 9.26 34.48 11.10
C ILE A 279 9.41 35.81 10.33
N PRO A 280 8.56 36.83 10.57
CA PRO A 280 8.80 38.15 10.03
C PRO A 280 10.23 38.50 10.42
N SER A 281 11.08 38.80 9.44
CA SER A 281 12.40 39.32 9.76
C SER A 281 12.18 40.49 10.71
N ASP A 282 12.62 40.37 11.97
CA ASP A 282 12.70 41.53 12.85
C ASP A 282 13.76 42.46 12.24
N SER A 283 13.30 43.30 11.31
CA SER A 283 13.90 44.59 11.04
C SER A 283 13.75 45.41 12.31
N GLY A 284 14.72 45.30 13.21
CA GLY A 284 14.66 46.08 14.45
C GLY A 284 15.63 45.76 15.57
N ALA A 285 16.77 45.11 15.33
CA ALA A 285 17.88 45.14 16.28
C ALA A 285 19.00 46.00 15.71
N SER A 286 18.95 47.30 16.01
CA SER A 286 20.09 48.19 15.87
C SER A 286 21.25 47.61 16.67
N VAL A 287 22.33 47.26 15.96
CA VAL A 287 23.64 46.99 16.55
C VAL A 287 24.09 48.30 17.22
N GLY A 288 24.01 48.36 18.54
CA GLY A 288 24.62 49.41 19.34
C GLY A 288 26.01 48.97 19.77
N GLU A 289 27.03 49.65 19.29
CA GLU A 289 28.41 49.58 19.79
C GLU A 289 29.02 51.00 19.82
N PRO A 290 30.07 51.25 20.62
CA PRO A 290 29.97 52.06 21.83
C PRO A 290 30.68 53.41 21.71
N GLY A 291 30.11 54.44 22.34
CA GLY A 291 30.61 55.82 22.31
C GLY A 291 30.82 56.38 23.71
N GLN A 292 32.09 56.68 23.99
CA GLN A 292 32.65 57.30 25.18
C GLN A 292 31.91 58.58 25.61
N ARG A 293 31.88 58.86 26.92
CA ARG A 293 31.65 60.20 27.43
C ARG A 293 32.75 60.60 28.39
N GLU A 294 33.26 61.79 28.11
CA GLU A 294 33.98 62.72 29.00
C GLU A 294 33.20 63.02 30.27
#